data_AF-A0A9J6G828-F1
#
_entry.id   AF-A0A9J6G828-F1
#
_cell.length_a   1.000
_cell.length_b   1.000
_cell.length_c   1.000
_cell.angle_alpha   90.00
_cell.angle_beta   90.00
_cell.angle_gamma   90.00
#
_symmetry.space_group_name_H-M   'P 1'
#
loop_
_entity.id
_entity.type
_entity.pdbx_description
1 polymer ?
#
loop_
_entity_poly.entity_id
_entity_poly.type
_entity_poly.pdbx_seq_one_letter_code
_entity_poly.pdbx_strand_id
1 'polypeptide(L)'
;MWTARAFKKKRPNSSKLSFSWGSLGTRVTGPDRVTPYLHILVHHASKKHQDFMCLGWFSSEGVEKKNDILKNLHHAKSNKWNAAAEALKLAKRLEVAGHVRTSRPYRKHDRMYWDAGLIQESRAIRARSAPGNEREDTPVTSVEEMDAAELRTELKAIGISTAVKAVGKLREILRREREKRLN
;
A
#
# COMPACT_ATOMS: atom_id res chain seq x y z
N MET A 1 -32.47 4.56 75.21
CA MET A 1 -31.06 4.21 74.90
C MET A 1 -31.04 2.96 74.04
N TRP A 2 -30.79 3.08 72.73
CA TRP A 2 -30.65 1.94 71.82
C TRP A 2 -29.22 1.95 71.27
N THR A 3 -28.49 0.86 71.49
CA THR A 3 -27.09 0.70 71.05
C THR A 3 -27.05 0.14 69.64
N ALA A 4 -26.44 0.87 68.71
CA ALA A 4 -26.22 0.45 67.33
C ALA A 4 -25.08 -0.58 67.25
N ARG A 5 -25.40 -1.82 66.84
CA ARG A 5 -24.43 -2.88 66.58
C ARG A 5 -23.95 -2.76 65.14
N ALA A 6 -22.71 -2.32 64.93
CA ALA A 6 -22.11 -2.14 63.61
C ALA A 6 -21.88 -3.49 62.90
N PHE A 7 -22.62 -3.73 61.81
CA PHE A 7 -22.48 -4.91 60.97
C PHE A 7 -21.32 -4.73 59.99
N LYS A 8 -20.13 -5.26 60.32
CA LYS A 8 -18.95 -5.24 59.42
C LYS A 8 -19.15 -6.24 58.27
N LYS A 9 -19.54 -5.73 57.10
CA LYS A 9 -19.60 -6.49 55.84
C LYS A 9 -18.17 -6.80 55.35
N LYS A 10 -17.67 -8.02 55.59
CA LYS A 10 -16.44 -8.55 54.97
C LYS A 10 -16.65 -8.59 53.44
N ARG A 11 -15.82 -7.87 52.68
CA ARG A 11 -15.77 -8.01 51.21
C ARG A 11 -15.07 -9.34 50.87
N PRO A 12 -15.57 -10.13 49.92
CA PRO A 12 -14.89 -11.35 49.50
C PRO A 12 -13.57 -11.01 48.79
N ASN A 13 -12.54 -11.80 49.08
CA ASN A 13 -11.23 -11.75 48.46
C ASN A 13 -11.37 -11.79 46.94
N SER A 14 -11.04 -10.69 46.26
CA SER A 14 -10.83 -10.68 44.81
C SER A 14 -9.53 -11.45 44.54
N SER A 15 -9.66 -12.73 44.17
CA SER A 15 -8.58 -13.49 43.55
C SER A 15 -8.03 -12.67 42.39
N LYS A 16 -6.75 -12.29 42.48
CA LYS A 16 -6.01 -11.56 41.46
C LYS A 16 -5.98 -12.42 40.19
N LEU A 17 -6.87 -12.13 39.24
CA LEU A 17 -6.73 -12.58 37.86
C LEU A 17 -5.55 -11.81 37.27
N SER A 18 -4.35 -12.36 37.40
CA SER A 18 -3.18 -11.86 36.70
C SER A 18 -3.26 -12.29 35.24
N PHE A 19 -3.63 -11.36 34.36
CA PHE A 19 -3.65 -11.56 32.92
C PHE A 19 -2.27 -11.15 32.38
N SER A 20 -1.42 -12.11 31.98
CA SER A 20 -0.12 -11.80 31.37
C SER A 20 -0.29 -11.55 29.87
N TRP A 21 -0.17 -10.29 29.43
CA TRP A 21 -0.01 -9.97 28.02
C TRP A 21 1.47 -9.95 27.66
N GLY A 22 1.84 -10.75 26.66
CA GLY A 22 3.18 -10.78 26.10
C GLY A 22 3.55 -9.47 25.43
N SER A 23 4.66 -8.89 25.90
CA SER A 23 5.60 -7.98 25.25
C SER A 23 5.13 -7.20 24.01
N LEU A 24 4.74 -5.93 24.23
CA LEU A 24 4.96 -4.86 23.26
C LEU A 24 5.58 -3.65 23.99
N GLY A 25 6.83 -3.33 23.67
CA GLY A 25 7.42 -2.01 23.91
C GLY A 25 7.86 -1.72 25.35
N THR A 26 9.17 -1.70 25.55
CA THR A 26 9.90 -1.24 26.72
C THR A 26 9.27 -0.10 27.54
N ARG A 27 8.96 -0.41 28.82
CA ARG A 27 8.79 0.48 30.00
C ARG A 27 7.54 1.38 30.08
N VAL A 28 6.33 0.82 30.28
CA VAL A 28 5.21 1.62 30.86
C VAL A 28 4.29 0.87 31.83
N THR A 29 4.40 -0.45 32.01
CA THR A 29 3.44 -1.22 32.83
C THR A 29 3.98 -1.53 34.23
N GLY A 30 3.79 -0.57 35.15
CA GLY A 30 3.77 -0.87 36.59
C GLY A 30 2.34 -1.18 37.05
N PRO A 31 2.13 -1.87 38.18
CA PRO A 31 0.80 -2.19 38.72
C PRO A 31 -0.07 -0.94 38.99
N ASP A 32 0.56 0.23 39.16
CA ASP A 32 -0.10 1.52 39.39
C ASP A 32 -0.30 2.36 38.11
N ARG A 33 0.14 1.89 36.94
CA ARG A 33 0.08 2.66 35.69
C ARG A 33 -0.78 1.95 34.65
N VAL A 34 -2.08 2.16 34.81
CA VAL A 34 -3.09 1.72 33.83
C VAL A 34 -3.07 2.68 32.65
N THR A 35 -3.08 2.16 31.42
CA THR A 35 -3.16 3.01 30.23
C THR A 35 -4.51 3.75 30.21
N PRO A 36 -4.57 4.97 29.65
CA PRO A 36 -5.82 5.70 29.56
C PRO A 36 -6.96 4.89 28.91
N TYR A 37 -6.64 4.08 27.89
CA TYR A 37 -7.62 3.21 27.23
C TYR A 37 -8.18 2.13 28.16
N LEU A 38 -7.34 1.49 28.98
CA LEU A 38 -7.82 0.51 29.97
C LEU A 38 -8.66 1.18 31.06
N HIS A 39 -8.29 2.38 31.51
CA HIS A 39 -9.08 3.14 32.47
C HIS A 39 -10.47 3.48 31.90
N ILE A 40 -10.53 3.98 30.67
CA ILE A 40 -11.78 4.31 30.00
C ILE A 40 -12.65 3.06 29.79
N LEU A 41 -12.04 1.96 29.34
CA LEU A 41 -12.76 0.72 29.10
C LEU A 41 -13.38 0.16 30.40
N VAL A 42 -12.61 0.09 31.48
CA VAL A 42 -13.08 -0.55 32.73
C VAL A 42 -14.01 0.38 33.51
N HIS A 43 -13.70 1.67 33.57
CA HIS A 43 -14.39 2.61 34.46
C HIS A 43 -15.57 3.35 33.77
N HIS A 44 -15.52 3.53 32.45
CA HIS A 44 -16.52 4.33 31.73
C HIS A 44 -17.37 3.50 30.76
N ALA A 45 -16.85 2.42 30.17
CA ALA A 45 -17.56 1.71 29.11
C ALA A 45 -18.90 1.12 29.56
N SER A 46 -19.01 0.60 30.79
CA SER A 46 -20.26 0.02 31.31
C SER A 46 -21.37 1.07 31.44
N LYS A 47 -21.06 2.23 32.03
CA LYS A 47 -21.98 3.36 32.13
C LYS A 47 -22.40 3.85 30.74
N LYS A 48 -21.44 3.99 29.83
CA LYS A 48 -21.70 4.42 28.44
C LYS A 48 -22.51 3.39 27.66
N HIS A 49 -22.33 2.10 27.92
CA HIS A 49 -23.13 1.04 27.31
C HIS A 49 -24.58 1.09 27.81
N GLN A 50 -24.81 1.40 29.08
CA GLN A 50 -26.17 1.60 29.61
C GLN A 50 -26.83 2.84 29.02
N ASP A 51 -26.10 3.95 28.87
CA ASP A 51 -26.63 5.20 28.31
C ASP A 51 -26.99 5.06 26.82
N PHE A 52 -26.17 4.36 26.04
CA PHE A 52 -26.27 4.35 24.57
C PHE A 52 -26.62 2.99 23.95
N MET A 53 -26.79 1.94 24.76
CA MET A 53 -27.07 0.54 24.38
C MET A 53 -26.00 -0.14 23.50
N CYS A 54 -25.17 0.62 22.78
CA CYS A 54 -24.12 0.12 21.90
C CYS A 54 -22.94 1.10 21.85
N LEU A 55 -21.74 0.60 22.15
CA LEU A 55 -20.50 1.39 22.01
C LEU A 55 -20.00 1.43 20.56
N GLY A 56 -20.40 0.46 19.73
CA GLY A 56 -19.95 0.31 18.35
C GLY A 56 -20.40 1.45 17.43
N TRP A 57 -21.54 2.09 17.70
CA TRP A 57 -22.01 3.25 16.91
C TRP A 57 -21.10 4.47 17.03
N PHE A 58 -20.34 4.57 18.13
CA PHE A 58 -19.37 5.64 18.36
C PHE A 58 -17.95 5.23 17.98
N SER A 59 -17.78 4.06 17.37
CA SER A 59 -16.48 3.62 16.86
C SER A 59 -16.05 4.49 15.67
N SER A 60 -14.78 4.86 15.65
CA SER A 60 -14.17 5.55 14.50
C SER A 60 -13.95 4.64 13.29
N GLU A 61 -14.16 3.32 13.41
CA GLU A 61 -13.89 2.34 12.35
C GLU A 61 -14.60 2.68 11.03
N GLY A 62 -15.85 3.15 11.10
CA GLY A 62 -16.60 3.57 9.93
C GLY A 62 -16.01 4.82 9.25
N VAL A 63 -15.43 5.72 10.02
CA VAL A 63 -14.76 6.93 9.51
C VAL A 63 -13.44 6.57 8.85
N GLU A 64 -12.64 5.69 9.47
CA GLU A 64 -11.38 5.23 8.91
C GLU A 64 -11.58 4.51 7.57
N LYS A 65 -12.60 3.64 7.48
CA LYS A 65 -12.94 2.97 6.22
C LYS A 65 -13.36 3.95 5.13
N LYS A 66 -14.11 4.99 5.47
CA LYS A 66 -14.47 6.07 4.52
C LYS A 66 -13.25 6.86 4.07
N ASN A 67 -12.31 7.12 4.97
CA ASN A 67 -11.04 7.78 4.63
C ASN A 67 -10.23 6.96 3.64
N ASP A 68 -10.12 5.65 3.83
CA ASP A 68 -9.38 4.78 2.89
C ASP A 68 -10.02 4.75 1.50
N ILE A 69 -11.36 4.75 1.43
CA ILE A 69 -12.08 4.89 0.15
C ILE A 69 -11.76 6.24 -0.51
N LEU A 70 -11.78 7.33 0.25
CA LEU A 70 -11.48 8.68 -0.28
C LEU A 70 -10.05 8.78 -0.80
N LYS A 71 -9.07 8.20 -0.09
CA LYS A 71 -7.67 8.11 -0.54
C LYS A 71 -7.57 7.37 -1.88
N ASN A 72 -8.25 6.22 -2.00
CA ASN A 72 -8.27 5.46 -3.25
C ASN A 72 -8.88 6.26 -4.41
N LEU A 73 -9.97 6.98 -4.17
CA LEU A 73 -10.61 7.83 -5.19
C LEU A 73 -9.72 9.00 -5.61
N HIS A 74 -9.05 9.62 -4.65
CA HIS A 74 -8.10 10.69 -4.90
C HIS A 74 -6.96 10.22 -5.82
N HIS A 75 -6.37 9.06 -5.56
CA HIS A 75 -5.25 8.54 -6.36
C HIS A 75 -5.67 8.00 -7.72
N ALA A 76 -6.84 7.34 -7.82
CA ALA A 76 -7.24 6.65 -9.04
C ALA A 76 -8.05 7.50 -10.03
N LYS A 77 -8.85 8.46 -9.55
CA LYS A 77 -9.91 9.11 -10.35
C LYS A 77 -9.93 10.65 -10.30
N SER A 78 -9.17 11.30 -9.42
CA SER A 78 -9.14 12.76 -9.34
C SER A 78 -8.15 13.37 -10.33
N ASN A 79 -8.49 14.55 -10.84
CA ASN A 79 -7.62 15.37 -11.69
C ASN A 79 -6.73 16.32 -10.85
N LYS A 80 -6.74 16.17 -9.52
CA LYS A 80 -5.90 16.86 -8.50
C LYS A 80 -5.98 18.39 -8.46
N TRP A 81 -6.82 19.03 -9.29
CA TRP A 81 -7.03 20.48 -9.28
C TRP A 81 -7.69 20.98 -7.98
N ASN A 82 -8.68 20.25 -7.48
CA ASN A 82 -9.26 20.43 -6.15
C ASN A 82 -9.55 19.05 -5.54
N ALA A 83 -8.48 18.43 -5.03
CA ALA A 83 -8.45 17.04 -4.59
C ALA A 83 -9.59 16.66 -3.62
N ALA A 84 -9.82 17.47 -2.59
CA ALA A 84 -10.80 17.18 -1.55
C ALA A 84 -12.23 17.28 -2.09
N ALA A 85 -12.56 18.37 -2.79
CA ALA A 85 -13.89 18.57 -3.34
C ALA A 85 -14.22 17.53 -4.44
N GLU A 86 -13.24 17.15 -5.25
CA GLU A 86 -13.42 16.11 -6.27
C GLU A 86 -13.62 14.73 -5.66
N ALA A 87 -12.80 14.35 -4.67
CA ALA A 87 -12.93 13.06 -4.00
C ALA A 87 -14.31 12.89 -3.35
N LEU A 88 -14.82 13.95 -2.71
CA LEU A 88 -16.16 13.98 -2.14
C LEU A 88 -17.25 13.86 -3.22
N LYS A 89 -17.15 14.62 -4.32
CA LYS A 89 -18.10 14.52 -5.44
C LYS A 89 -18.08 13.13 -6.07
N LEU A 90 -16.91 12.51 -6.22
CA LEU A 90 -16.75 11.15 -6.74
C LEU A 90 -17.36 10.11 -5.80
N ALA A 91 -17.11 10.23 -4.49
CA ALA A 91 -17.71 9.35 -3.49
C ALA A 91 -19.24 9.42 -3.55
N LYS A 92 -19.81 10.64 -3.60
CA LYS A 92 -21.26 10.82 -3.71
C LYS A 92 -21.83 10.26 -5.00
N ARG A 93 -21.12 10.43 -6.13
CA ARG A 93 -21.53 9.84 -7.42
C ARG A 93 -21.54 8.32 -7.38
N LEU A 94 -20.60 7.68 -6.68
CA LEU A 94 -20.57 6.22 -6.54
C LEU A 94 -21.71 5.70 -5.68
N GLU A 95 -22.06 6.42 -4.61
CA GLU A 95 -23.22 6.10 -3.77
C GLU A 95 -24.53 6.19 -4.56
N VAL A 96 -24.72 7.27 -5.34
CA VAL A 96 -25.96 7.51 -6.10
C VAL A 96 -26.08 6.62 -7.33
N ALA A 97 -24.96 6.33 -8.01
CA ALA A 97 -25.01 5.61 -9.29
C ALA A 97 -25.47 4.15 -9.13
N GLY A 98 -25.35 3.54 -7.94
CA GLY A 98 -25.76 2.16 -7.64
C GLY A 98 -25.05 1.07 -8.45
N HIS A 99 -24.45 1.41 -9.59
CA HIS A 99 -23.84 0.53 -10.57
C HIS A 99 -22.54 1.16 -11.10
N VAL A 100 -21.56 0.30 -11.36
CA VAL A 100 -20.31 0.69 -12.01
C VAL A 100 -20.63 1.14 -13.43
N ARG A 101 -20.21 2.35 -13.81
CA ARG A 101 -20.30 2.84 -15.19
C ARG A 101 -19.61 1.82 -16.10
N THR A 102 -20.37 1.16 -16.97
CA THR A 102 -19.80 0.28 -17.98
C THR A 102 -18.92 1.10 -18.92
N SER A 103 -17.70 0.62 -19.19
CA SER A 103 -16.85 1.24 -20.20
C SER A 103 -17.62 1.32 -21.52
N ARG A 104 -17.72 2.51 -22.11
CA ARG A 104 -18.38 2.63 -23.42
C ARG A 104 -17.56 1.83 -24.44
N PRO A 105 -18.17 0.96 -25.24
CA PRO A 105 -17.44 0.27 -26.29
C PRO A 105 -16.87 1.31 -27.26
N TYR A 106 -15.55 1.32 -27.40
CA TYR A 106 -14.88 2.21 -28.34
C TYR A 106 -15.05 1.66 -29.75
N ARG A 107 -15.76 2.40 -30.61
CA ARG A 107 -15.91 2.06 -32.02
C ARG A 107 -14.86 2.81 -32.83
N LYS A 108 -13.92 2.07 -33.42
CA LYS A 108 -12.97 2.59 -34.41
C LYS A 108 -13.73 2.91 -35.69
N HIS A 109 -13.94 4.19 -35.96
CA HIS A 109 -14.66 4.63 -37.16
C HIS A 109 -13.79 4.59 -38.42
N ASP A 110 -12.51 4.95 -38.30
CA ASP A 110 -11.60 5.04 -39.45
C ASP A 110 -10.73 3.78 -39.59
N ARG A 111 -11.20 2.82 -40.38
CA ARG A 111 -10.46 1.58 -40.63
C ARG A 111 -9.14 1.82 -41.35
N MET A 112 -9.03 2.81 -42.24
CA MET A 112 -7.75 3.11 -42.89
C MET A 112 -6.74 3.63 -41.87
N TYR A 113 -7.16 4.54 -40.99
CA TYR A 113 -6.28 5.04 -39.93
C TYR A 113 -5.75 3.92 -39.00
N TRP A 114 -6.62 2.99 -38.62
CA TRP A 114 -6.30 1.93 -37.67
C TRP A 114 -5.67 0.68 -38.28
N ASP A 115 -6.09 0.27 -39.48
CA ASP A 115 -5.72 -1.03 -40.09
C ASP A 115 -4.68 -0.85 -41.20
N ALA A 116 -4.67 0.28 -41.92
CA ALA A 116 -3.76 0.53 -43.05
C ALA A 116 -2.43 1.21 -42.64
N GLY A 117 -2.06 1.19 -41.35
CA GLY A 117 -0.74 1.62 -40.90
C GLY A 117 -0.50 3.13 -40.75
N LEU A 118 -1.47 3.99 -41.08
CA LEU A 118 -1.37 5.46 -40.93
C LEU A 118 -1.07 5.91 -39.47
N ILE A 119 -1.41 5.09 -38.48
CA ILE A 119 -0.98 5.29 -37.09
C ILE A 119 0.53 5.23 -36.93
N GLN A 120 1.20 4.28 -37.58
CA GLN A 120 2.65 4.12 -37.47
C GLN A 120 3.36 5.32 -38.10
N GLU A 121 2.88 5.76 -39.27
CA GLU A 121 3.39 6.95 -39.96
C GLU A 121 3.16 8.23 -39.13
N SER A 122 1.94 8.46 -38.65
CA SER A 122 1.62 9.63 -37.83
C SER A 122 2.29 9.65 -36.45
N ARG A 123 2.72 8.50 -35.92
CA ARG A 123 3.51 8.39 -34.69
C ARG A 123 5.01 8.52 -34.95
N ALA A 124 5.50 8.06 -36.11
CA ALA A 124 6.90 8.23 -36.51
C ALA A 124 7.24 9.71 -36.74
N ILE A 125 6.30 10.48 -37.30
CA ILE A 125 6.46 11.94 -37.50
C ILE A 125 6.54 12.70 -36.16
N ARG A 126 5.89 12.19 -35.10
CA ARG A 126 6.01 12.79 -33.77
C ARG A 126 7.35 12.37 -33.17
N ALA A 127 8.37 13.17 -33.42
CA ALA A 127 9.65 13.08 -32.71
C ALA A 127 9.36 12.96 -31.20
N ARG A 128 9.85 11.88 -30.58
CA ARG A 128 9.78 11.74 -29.12
C ARG A 128 10.57 12.92 -28.54
N SER A 129 9.95 13.68 -27.65
CA SER A 129 10.62 14.76 -26.91
C SER A 129 11.64 14.26 -25.89
N ALA A 130 11.79 12.94 -25.76
CA ALA A 130 12.93 12.32 -25.09
C ALA A 130 13.97 11.93 -26.14
N PRO A 131 15.27 12.25 -25.94
CA PRO A 131 16.31 11.81 -26.86
C PRO A 131 16.25 10.28 -26.94
N GLY A 132 15.95 9.77 -28.14
CA GLY A 132 16.13 8.37 -28.44
C GLY A 132 17.61 8.08 -28.37
N ASN A 133 17.99 7.10 -27.56
CA ASN A 133 19.34 6.57 -27.59
C ASN A 133 19.47 5.81 -28.93
N GLU A 134 19.97 6.48 -29.95
CA GLU A 134 20.34 5.84 -31.21
C GLU A 134 21.48 4.88 -30.87
N ARG A 135 21.13 3.58 -30.80
CA ARG A 135 22.13 2.53 -30.67
C ARG A 135 22.78 2.40 -32.04
N GLU A 136 23.97 2.97 -32.17
CA GLU A 136 24.89 2.51 -33.20
C GLU A 136 25.31 1.09 -32.82
N ASP A 137 24.93 0.11 -33.65
CA ASP A 137 25.46 -1.25 -33.57
C ASP A 137 26.93 -1.23 -34.00
N THR A 138 27.81 -0.83 -33.07
CA THR A 138 29.25 -1.04 -33.22
C THR A 138 29.61 -2.37 -32.57
N PRO A 139 30.29 -3.29 -33.28
CA PRO A 139 30.75 -4.53 -32.67
C PRO A 139 32.07 -4.23 -31.96
N VAL A 140 32.02 -3.87 -30.68
CA VAL A 140 33.24 -3.80 -29.86
C VAL A 140 33.07 -4.64 -28.60
N THR A 141 33.74 -5.78 -28.64
CA THR A 141 34.01 -6.72 -27.56
C THR A 141 34.80 -6.04 -26.42
N SER A 142 34.11 -5.45 -25.45
CA SER A 142 34.66 -5.22 -24.10
C SER A 142 33.54 -5.27 -23.05
N VAL A 143 33.67 -6.15 -22.05
CA VAL A 143 32.68 -6.34 -20.96
C VAL A 143 32.47 -5.07 -20.13
N GLU A 144 33.42 -4.13 -20.22
CA GLU A 144 33.49 -2.90 -19.42
C GLU A 144 32.66 -1.75 -20.00
N GLU A 145 32.22 -1.85 -21.25
CA GLU A 145 31.42 -0.82 -21.92
C GLU A 145 29.93 -1.22 -22.02
N MET A 146 29.60 -2.49 -21.76
CA MET A 146 28.23 -3.00 -21.85
C MET A 146 27.29 -2.31 -20.86
N ASP A 147 26.09 -1.99 -21.36
CA ASP A 147 24.99 -1.45 -20.56
C ASP A 147 24.35 -2.56 -19.68
N ALA A 148 23.65 -2.16 -18.61
CA ALA A 148 22.97 -3.06 -17.69
C ALA A 148 21.96 -3.98 -18.39
N ALA A 149 21.34 -3.51 -19.47
CA ALA A 149 20.41 -4.30 -20.28
C ALA A 149 21.14 -5.40 -21.07
N GLU A 150 22.28 -5.08 -21.66
CA GLU A 150 23.09 -5.98 -22.48
C GLU A 150 23.76 -7.06 -21.62
N LEU A 151 24.23 -6.70 -20.43
CA LEU A 151 24.75 -7.66 -19.45
C LEU A 151 23.68 -8.69 -19.04
N ARG A 152 22.42 -8.27 -18.94
CA ARG A 152 21.30 -9.17 -18.60
C ARG A 152 20.91 -10.08 -19.76
N THR A 153 20.99 -9.60 -21.01
CA THR A 153 20.73 -10.45 -22.17
C THR A 153 21.80 -11.52 -22.34
N GLU A 154 23.08 -11.15 -22.14
CA GLU A 154 24.20 -12.10 -22.15
C GLU A 154 24.09 -13.13 -21.03
N LEU A 155 23.85 -12.71 -19.79
CA LEU A 155 23.67 -13.63 -18.66
C LEU A 155 22.47 -14.57 -18.88
N LYS A 156 21.39 -14.07 -19.49
CA LYS A 156 20.23 -14.89 -19.84
C LYS A 156 20.54 -15.88 -20.97
N ALA A 157 21.33 -15.50 -21.98
CA ALA A 157 21.80 -16.39 -23.02
C ALA A 157 22.69 -17.51 -22.46
N ILE A 158 23.44 -17.21 -21.39
CA ILE A 158 24.26 -18.18 -20.64
C ILE A 158 23.39 -19.07 -19.72
N GLY A 159 22.11 -18.74 -19.52
CA GLY A 159 21.16 -19.50 -18.69
C GLY A 159 21.03 -19.02 -17.25
N ILE A 160 21.59 -17.86 -16.91
CA ILE A 160 21.60 -17.31 -15.54
C ILE A 160 20.57 -16.18 -15.43
N SER A 161 19.51 -16.42 -14.67
CA SER A 161 18.52 -15.39 -14.35
C SER A 161 18.91 -14.66 -13.06
N THR A 162 19.42 -13.44 -13.17
CA THR A 162 19.79 -12.62 -12.01
C THR A 162 18.78 -11.50 -11.73
N ALA A 163 18.40 -11.32 -10.47
CA ALA A 163 17.59 -10.18 -10.01
C ALA A 163 18.44 -8.94 -9.63
N VAL A 164 19.75 -8.99 -9.86
CA VAL A 164 20.70 -7.96 -9.43
C VAL A 164 20.53 -6.69 -10.27
N LYS A 165 20.48 -5.54 -9.58
CA LYS A 165 20.30 -4.21 -10.19
C LYS A 165 21.61 -3.44 -10.38
N ALA A 166 22.66 -3.77 -9.62
CA ALA A 166 23.94 -3.08 -9.68
C ALA A 166 24.78 -3.56 -10.88
N VAL A 167 25.19 -2.62 -11.73
CA VAL A 167 25.94 -2.88 -12.98
C VAL A 167 27.29 -3.55 -12.72
N GLY A 168 28.04 -3.08 -11.72
CA GLY A 168 29.35 -3.68 -11.37
C GLY A 168 29.26 -5.16 -11.01
N LYS A 169 28.22 -5.57 -10.27
CA LYS A 169 27.99 -6.98 -9.91
C LYS A 169 27.59 -7.83 -11.11
N LEU A 170 26.84 -7.27 -12.07
CA LEU A 170 26.49 -7.98 -13.31
C LEU A 170 27.73 -8.25 -14.16
N ARG A 171 28.68 -7.29 -14.23
CA ARG A 171 29.96 -7.45 -14.93
C ARG A 171 30.83 -8.53 -14.28
N GLU A 172 30.91 -8.54 -12.96
CA GLU A 172 31.67 -9.54 -12.20
C GLU A 172 31.12 -10.96 -12.43
N ILE A 173 29.79 -11.13 -12.38
CA ILE A 173 29.14 -12.42 -12.65
C ILE A 173 29.44 -12.87 -14.08
N LEU A 174 29.31 -11.99 -15.07
CA LEU A 174 29.57 -12.33 -16.47
C LEU A 174 31.05 -12.71 -16.69
N ARG A 175 31.98 -12.00 -16.05
CA ARG A 175 33.42 -12.30 -16.11
C ARG A 175 33.74 -13.67 -15.51
N ARG A 176 33.24 -13.93 -14.31
CA ARG A 176 33.44 -15.20 -13.60
C ARG A 176 32.93 -16.40 -14.39
N GLU A 177 31.79 -16.23 -15.07
CA GLU A 177 31.19 -17.32 -15.86
C GLU A 177 31.88 -17.53 -17.21
N ARG A 178 32.43 -16.47 -17.82
CA ARG A 178 33.32 -16.62 -18.99
C ARG A 178 34.62 -17.34 -18.62
N GLU A 179 35.26 -16.98 -17.50
CA GLU A 179 36.48 -17.62 -17.00
C GLU A 179 36.27 -19.11 -16.65
N LYS A 180 35.14 -19.47 -16.02
CA LYS A 180 34.79 -20.87 -15.72
C LYS A 180 34.58 -21.77 -16.94
N ARG A 181 34.27 -21.21 -18.10
CA ARG A 181 34.06 -21.98 -19.34
C ARG A 181 35.33 -22.10 -20.20
N LEU A 182 36.34 -21.28 -19.90
CA LEU A 182 37.64 -21.28 -20.56
C LEU A 182 38.64 -22.25 -19.90
N ASN A 183 38.39 -22.63 -18.64
CA ASN A 183 39.07 -23.71 -17.91
C ASN A 183 38.21 -24.98 -17.92
#